data_AF-A0A3N5IGZ9-F1
#
_entry.id   AF-A0A3N5IGZ9-F1
#
_cell.length_a   1.000
_cell.length_b   1.000
_cell.length_c   1.000
_cell.angle_alpha   90.00
_cell.angle_beta   90.00
_cell.angle_gamma   90.00
#
_symmetry.space_group_name_H-M   'P 1'
#
loop_
_entity.id
_entity.type
_entity.pdbx_description
1 polymer ?
#
loop_
_entity_poly.entity_id
_entity_poly.type
_entity_poly.pdbx_seq_one_letter_code
_entity_poly.pdbx_strand_id
1 'polypeptide(L)'
;MFLALYNSDFTTAEKVRETINRFAGANLARALDSGTVRISIPESYQSNPAEWIAAIEKLEVTPDATAKVVVNERTGTIVMGEHVRISTVAVAHGNLSIQIKENYNVSQPLPFAPGALPGASGRGVSPGGASRPGGGQGPIVAPGGATVVTPDSDVSVKEDGKKLMVVPQGANLGELVQSLNAIGVTPRDLISILQTIKSAGALQADLEII
;
A
#
# COMPACT_ATOMS: atom_id res chain seq x y z
N MET A 1 -17.40 -29.54 -18.56
CA MET A 1 -16.66 -28.56 -19.39
C MET A 1 -15.31 -28.30 -18.74
N PHE A 2 -14.28 -27.98 -19.53
CA PHE A 2 -12.98 -27.53 -19.04
C PHE A 2 -12.71 -26.12 -19.55
N LEU A 3 -12.24 -25.25 -18.66
CA LEU A 3 -11.76 -23.92 -18.96
C LEU A 3 -10.24 -23.92 -18.76
N ALA A 4 -9.50 -23.56 -19.80
CA ALA A 4 -8.05 -23.42 -19.75
C ALA A 4 -7.68 -21.94 -19.52
N LEU A 5 -6.78 -21.68 -18.58
CA LEU A 5 -6.24 -20.36 -18.31
C LEU A 5 -5.06 -20.08 -19.23
N TYR A 6 -4.99 -18.85 -19.74
CA TYR A 6 -3.88 -18.41 -20.60
C TYR A 6 -2.54 -18.37 -19.82
N ASN A 7 -2.56 -17.76 -18.63
CA ASN A 7 -1.44 -17.79 -17.70
C ASN A 7 -1.76 -18.80 -16.59
N SER A 8 -0.94 -19.85 -16.49
CA SER A 8 -1.12 -20.89 -15.47
C SER A 8 -0.58 -20.41 -14.12
N ASP A 9 -1.47 -20.28 -13.15
CA ASP A 9 -1.16 -19.88 -11.78
C ASP A 9 -2.23 -20.43 -10.81
N PHE A 10 -1.79 -21.07 -9.73
CA PHE A 10 -2.69 -21.71 -8.77
C PHE A 10 -3.59 -20.71 -8.05
N THR A 11 -3.10 -19.51 -7.72
CA THR A 11 -3.94 -18.52 -7.02
C THR A 11 -5.00 -17.95 -7.96
N THR A 12 -4.63 -17.68 -9.22
CA THR A 12 -5.57 -17.29 -10.28
C THR A 12 -6.61 -18.38 -10.55
N ALA A 13 -6.21 -19.65 -10.66
CA ALA A 13 -7.15 -20.75 -10.87
C ALA A 13 -8.15 -20.90 -9.71
N GLU A 14 -7.70 -20.70 -8.48
CA GLU A 14 -8.54 -20.72 -7.30
C GLU A 14 -9.51 -19.53 -7.25
N LYS A 15 -9.04 -18.32 -7.59
CA LYS A 15 -9.90 -17.14 -7.73
C LYS A 15 -10.98 -17.33 -8.79
N VAL A 16 -10.62 -17.89 -9.95
CA VAL A 16 -11.58 -18.19 -11.03
C VAL A 16 -12.62 -19.20 -10.53
N ARG A 17 -12.19 -20.28 -9.89
CA ARG A 17 -13.09 -21.27 -9.26
C ARG A 17 -14.05 -20.61 -8.28
N GLU A 18 -13.55 -19.77 -7.39
CA GLU A 18 -14.35 -19.08 -6.38
C GLU A 18 -15.37 -18.12 -7.02
N THR A 19 -14.95 -17.32 -7.99
CA THR A 19 -15.83 -16.38 -8.70
C THR A 19 -16.97 -17.09 -9.44
N ILE A 20 -16.67 -18.19 -10.13
CA ILE A 20 -17.71 -18.99 -10.83
C ILE A 20 -18.68 -19.60 -9.82
N ASN A 21 -18.18 -20.20 -8.72
CA ASN A 21 -19.04 -20.81 -7.71
C ASN A 21 -19.90 -19.77 -6.98
N ARG A 22 -19.35 -18.58 -6.71
CA ARG A 22 -20.07 -17.46 -6.10
C ARG A 22 -21.20 -16.97 -7.01
N PHE A 23 -20.93 -16.85 -8.32
CA PHE A 23 -21.94 -16.47 -9.31
C PHE A 23 -23.04 -17.54 -9.46
N ALA A 24 -22.65 -18.81 -9.50
CA ALA A 24 -23.56 -19.94 -9.63
C ALA A 24 -24.41 -20.19 -8.37
N GLY A 25 -23.97 -19.72 -7.20
CA GLY A 25 -24.56 -20.07 -5.90
C GLY A 25 -24.38 -21.54 -5.51
N ALA A 26 -23.48 -22.27 -6.19
CA ALA A 26 -23.24 -23.69 -6.01
C ALA A 26 -21.80 -24.08 -6.37
N ASN A 27 -21.32 -25.20 -5.86
CA ASN A 27 -19.97 -25.71 -6.12
C ASN A 27 -19.85 -26.45 -7.46
N LEU A 28 -20.05 -25.73 -8.56
CA LEU A 28 -20.05 -26.26 -9.93
C LEU A 28 -18.67 -26.23 -10.61
N ALA A 29 -17.75 -25.41 -10.11
CA ALA A 29 -16.38 -25.27 -10.60
C ALA A 29 -15.36 -25.87 -9.62
N ARG A 30 -14.35 -26.55 -10.16
CA ARG A 30 -13.21 -27.10 -9.42
C ARG A 30 -11.91 -26.83 -10.20
N ALA A 31 -10.92 -26.24 -9.55
CA ALA A 31 -9.56 -26.16 -10.07
C ALA A 31 -8.92 -27.55 -9.99
N LEU A 32 -8.44 -28.07 -11.11
CA LEU A 32 -7.75 -29.37 -11.17
C LEU A 32 -6.24 -29.21 -11.05
N ASP A 33 -5.71 -28.13 -11.61
CA ASP A 33 -4.30 -27.76 -11.63
C ASP A 33 -4.16 -26.23 -11.83
N SER A 34 -2.94 -25.72 -12.01
CA SER A 34 -2.64 -24.29 -12.18
C SER A 34 -3.25 -23.66 -13.43
N GLY A 35 -3.65 -24.45 -14.44
CA GLY A 35 -4.13 -23.96 -15.72
C GLY A 35 -5.55 -24.42 -16.09
N THR A 36 -6.11 -25.39 -15.38
CA THR A 36 -7.36 -26.06 -15.77
C THR A 36 -8.42 -25.98 -14.68
N VAL A 37 -9.57 -25.39 -15.03
CA VAL A 37 -10.77 -25.35 -14.18
C VAL A 37 -11.86 -26.20 -14.82
N ARG A 38 -12.30 -27.26 -14.13
CA ARG A 38 -13.45 -28.07 -14.54
C ARG A 38 -14.73 -27.40 -14.08
N ILE A 39 -15.67 -27.21 -14.99
CA ILE A 39 -16.96 -26.56 -14.75
C ILE A 39 -18.08 -27.54 -15.12
N SER A 40 -19.05 -27.68 -14.21
CA SER A 40 -20.27 -28.45 -14.39
C SER A 40 -21.40 -27.52 -14.82
N ILE A 41 -22.26 -27.98 -15.74
CA ILE A 41 -23.39 -27.18 -16.24
C ILE A 41 -24.57 -27.41 -15.29
N PRO A 42 -25.22 -26.35 -14.77
CA PRO A 42 -26.40 -26.48 -13.93
C PRO A 42 -27.59 -27.06 -14.71
N GLU A 43 -28.53 -27.71 -14.02
CA GLU A 43 -29.75 -28.28 -14.65
C GLU A 43 -30.55 -27.24 -15.43
N SER A 44 -30.62 -26.00 -14.92
CA SER A 44 -31.31 -24.87 -15.57
C SER A 44 -30.75 -24.49 -16.94
N TYR A 45 -29.50 -24.87 -17.25
CA TYR A 45 -28.83 -24.55 -18.51
C TYR A 45 -28.55 -25.78 -19.37
N GLN A 46 -29.06 -26.97 -19.01
CA GLN A 46 -28.85 -28.19 -19.81
C GLN A 46 -29.45 -28.09 -21.22
N SER A 47 -30.58 -27.39 -21.37
CA SER A 47 -31.23 -27.17 -22.66
C SER A 47 -30.49 -26.17 -23.56
N ASN A 48 -29.74 -25.24 -22.96
CA ASN A 48 -28.94 -24.26 -23.68
C ASN A 48 -27.59 -23.98 -22.99
N PRO A 49 -26.59 -24.86 -23.16
CA PRO A 49 -25.27 -24.69 -22.56
C PRO A 49 -24.54 -23.41 -22.98
N ALA A 50 -24.84 -22.87 -24.16
CA ALA A 50 -24.20 -21.65 -24.66
C ALA A 50 -24.52 -20.43 -23.79
N GLU A 51 -25.73 -20.36 -23.23
CA GLU A 51 -26.14 -19.28 -22.32
C GLU A 51 -25.33 -19.29 -21.02
N TRP A 52 -25.01 -20.48 -20.50
CA TRP A 52 -24.15 -20.62 -19.33
C TRP A 52 -22.71 -20.15 -19.60
N ILE A 53 -22.17 -20.46 -20.79
CA ILE A 53 -20.85 -20.00 -21.21
C ILE A 53 -20.83 -18.47 -21.30
N ALA A 54 -21.82 -17.87 -21.96
CA ALA A 54 -21.93 -16.42 -22.08
C ALA A 54 -22.13 -15.72 -20.72
N ALA A 55 -22.76 -16.38 -19.75
CA ALA A 55 -22.89 -15.87 -18.39
C ALA A 55 -21.54 -15.90 -17.64
N ILE A 56 -20.76 -16.97 -17.79
CA ILE A 56 -19.42 -17.08 -17.21
C ILE A 56 -18.44 -16.09 -17.86
N GLU A 57 -18.53 -15.86 -19.17
CA GLU A 57 -17.65 -14.94 -19.91
C GLU A 57 -17.72 -13.50 -19.38
N LYS A 58 -18.86 -13.09 -18.81
CA LYS A 58 -19.03 -11.76 -18.21
C LYS A 58 -18.35 -11.60 -16.86
N LEU A 59 -17.86 -12.69 -16.25
CA LEU A 59 -17.22 -12.64 -14.95
C LEU A 59 -15.80 -12.07 -15.09
N GLU A 60 -15.56 -10.91 -14.47
CA GLU A 60 -14.23 -10.34 -14.37
C GLU A 60 -13.47 -10.97 -13.20
N VAL A 61 -12.25 -11.44 -13.46
CA VAL A 61 -11.33 -11.94 -12.44
C VAL A 61 -10.01 -11.21 -12.60
N THR A 62 -9.54 -10.57 -11.52
CA THR A 62 -8.20 -9.97 -11.48
C THR A 62 -7.19 -11.05 -11.07
N PRO A 63 -6.37 -11.55 -12.01
CA PRO A 63 -5.33 -12.53 -11.67
C PRO A 63 -4.29 -11.90 -10.76
N ASP A 64 -3.60 -12.71 -9.98
CA ASP A 64 -2.37 -12.24 -9.36
C ASP A 64 -1.32 -12.11 -10.45
N ALA A 65 -0.96 -10.87 -10.80
CA ALA A 65 0.12 -10.62 -11.74
C ALA A 65 1.45 -10.75 -11.00
N THR A 66 2.31 -11.66 -11.43
CA THR A 66 3.72 -11.62 -11.03
C THR A 66 4.29 -10.27 -11.44
N ALA A 67 4.83 -9.53 -10.48
CA ALA A 67 5.50 -8.28 -10.76
C ALA A 67 6.63 -8.55 -11.78
N LYS A 68 6.63 -7.83 -12.91
CA LYS A 68 7.63 -8.00 -13.97
C LYS A 68 8.31 -6.68 -14.28
N VAL A 69 9.61 -6.74 -14.54
CA VAL A 69 10.45 -5.65 -15.01
C VAL A 69 11.04 -6.08 -16.35
N VAL A 70 10.74 -5.33 -17.41
CA VAL A 70 11.27 -5.57 -18.75
C VAL A 70 12.26 -4.48 -19.08
N VAL A 71 13.47 -4.85 -19.50
CA VAL A 71 14.53 -3.91 -19.87
C VAL A 71 14.98 -4.18 -21.29
N ASN A 72 15.01 -3.14 -22.13
CA ASN A 72 15.63 -3.23 -23.45
C ASN A 72 17.07 -2.71 -23.39
N GLU A 73 18.05 -3.57 -23.64
CA GLU A 73 19.47 -3.19 -23.56
C GLU A 73 19.84 -2.16 -24.63
N ARG A 74 19.28 -2.29 -25.84
CA ARG A 74 19.61 -1.44 -27.00
C ARG A 74 19.07 -0.02 -26.85
N THR A 75 17.86 0.13 -26.31
CA THR A 75 17.21 1.44 -26.18
C THR A 75 17.32 2.04 -24.78
N GLY A 76 17.73 1.25 -23.78
CA GLY A 76 17.69 1.64 -22.38
C GLY A 76 16.27 1.81 -21.83
N THR A 77 15.26 1.32 -22.54
CA THR A 77 13.85 1.42 -22.11
C THR A 77 13.57 0.41 -21.00
N ILE A 78 12.95 0.87 -19.92
CA ILE A 78 12.59 0.04 -18.77
C ILE A 78 11.08 0.15 -18.55
N VAL A 79 10.41 -0.99 -18.46
CA VAL A 79 8.97 -1.11 -18.16
C VAL A 79 8.81 -1.88 -16.87
N MET A 80 8.04 -1.34 -15.93
CA MET A 80 7.81 -1.94 -14.62
C MET A 80 6.32 -2.19 -14.40
N GLY A 81 5.98 -3.38 -13.92
CA GLY A 81 4.63 -3.70 -13.47
C GLY A 81 4.26 -2.97 -12.17
N GLU A 82 2.96 -2.84 -11.92
CA GLU A 82 2.38 -2.11 -10.77
C GLU A 82 2.91 -2.59 -9.41
N HIS A 83 3.16 -3.89 -9.27
CA HIS A 83 3.45 -4.53 -7.98
C HIS A 83 4.95 -4.76 -7.72
N VAL A 84 5.85 -4.11 -8.47
CA VAL A 84 7.29 -4.29 -8.27
C VAL A 84 7.73 -3.59 -6.98
N ARG A 85 8.35 -4.35 -6.06
CA ARG A 85 8.87 -3.86 -4.77
C ARG A 85 10.34 -4.22 -4.59
N ILE A 86 11.07 -3.36 -3.89
CA ILE A 86 12.46 -3.61 -3.47
C ILE A 86 12.54 -3.57 -1.96
N SER A 87 13.09 -4.62 -1.38
CA SER A 87 13.47 -4.67 0.04
C SER A 87 14.79 -3.94 0.28
N THR A 88 15.02 -3.51 1.52
CA THR A 88 16.28 -2.89 1.96
C THR A 88 17.51 -3.69 1.51
N VAL A 89 18.40 -3.07 0.73
CA VAL A 89 19.60 -3.70 0.19
C VAL A 89 20.72 -2.68 -0.01
N ALA A 90 21.97 -3.11 0.19
CA ALA A 90 23.15 -2.34 -0.19
C ALA A 90 23.79 -2.99 -1.41
N VAL A 91 24.08 -2.20 -2.44
CA VAL A 91 24.67 -2.65 -3.70
C VAL A 91 25.93 -1.84 -3.97
N ALA A 92 27.04 -2.53 -4.18
CA ALA A 92 28.26 -1.94 -4.71
C ALA A 92 28.51 -2.50 -6.11
N HIS A 93 28.55 -1.63 -7.12
CA HIS A 93 28.73 -2.02 -8.51
C HIS A 93 29.65 -1.02 -9.22
N GLY A 94 30.82 -1.50 -9.69
CA GLY A 94 31.85 -0.63 -10.25
C GLY A 94 32.37 0.39 -9.23
N ASN A 95 32.24 1.67 -9.56
CA ASN A 95 32.56 2.81 -8.68
C ASN A 95 31.36 3.37 -7.91
N LEU A 96 30.18 2.72 -8.00
CA LEU A 96 28.94 3.20 -7.41
C LEU A 96 28.52 2.35 -6.20
N SER A 97 28.21 2.99 -5.08
CA SER A 97 27.68 2.35 -3.87
C SER A 97 26.30 2.94 -3.55
N ILE A 98 25.28 2.09 -3.53
CA ILE A 98 23.88 2.47 -3.34
C ILE A 98 23.36 1.73 -2.09
N GLN A 99 22.71 2.47 -1.19
CA GLN A 99 22.04 1.88 -0.03
C GLN A 99 20.56 2.25 -0.06
N ILE A 100 19.70 1.25 -0.23
CA ILE A 100 18.25 1.40 -0.18
C ILE A 100 17.79 1.05 1.23
N LYS A 101 17.11 1.98 1.91
CA LYS A 101 16.50 1.77 3.24
C LYS A 101 15.01 2.02 3.15
N GLU A 102 14.21 1.14 3.74
CA GLU A 102 12.78 1.38 3.94
C GLU A 102 12.58 2.36 5.10
N ASN A 103 11.94 3.49 4.84
CA ASN A 103 11.56 4.44 5.88
C ASN A 103 10.11 4.17 6.28
N TYR A 104 9.90 3.64 7.48
CA TYR A 104 8.56 3.44 8.04
C TYR A 104 8.11 4.72 8.75
N ASN A 105 7.08 5.37 8.24
CA ASN A 105 6.43 6.46 8.93
C ASN A 105 5.44 5.90 9.96
N VAL A 106 5.88 5.78 11.21
CA VAL A 106 5.01 5.39 12.33
C VAL A 106 4.29 6.62 12.88
N SER A 107 2.98 6.71 12.63
CA SER A 107 2.10 7.65 13.35
C SER A 107 1.53 6.92 14.56
N GLN A 108 2.24 7.00 15.68
CA GLN A 108 1.69 6.49 16.93
C GLN A 108 0.73 7.55 17.49
N PRO A 109 -0.55 7.20 17.72
CA PRO A 109 -1.46 8.09 18.41
C PRO A 109 -1.00 8.27 19.87
N LEU A 110 -1.29 9.46 20.40
CA LEU A 110 -0.92 9.86 21.76
C LEU A 110 -1.25 8.75 22.77
N PRO A 111 -0.26 8.24 23.55
CA PRO A 111 -0.56 7.34 24.65
C PRO A 111 -1.45 8.13 25.62
N PHE A 112 -2.62 7.60 25.95
CA PHE A 112 -3.64 8.21 26.83
C PHE A 112 -4.64 9.20 26.23
N ALA A 113 -4.99 9.11 24.93
CA ALA A 113 -6.19 9.81 24.44
C ALA A 113 -7.43 9.42 25.31
N PRO A 114 -8.03 10.34 26.08
CA PRO A 114 -9.26 10.05 26.81
C PRO A 114 -10.34 9.75 25.78
N GLY A 115 -11.01 8.60 25.92
CA GLY A 115 -12.07 8.20 25.00
C GLY A 115 -13.08 9.34 24.81
N ALA A 116 -13.48 9.58 23.55
CA ALA A 116 -14.44 10.62 23.22
C ALA A 116 -15.69 10.47 24.09
N LEU A 117 -15.88 11.40 25.03
CA LEU A 117 -17.07 11.46 25.87
C LEU A 117 -18.25 11.85 24.98
N PRO A 118 -19.30 11.02 24.86
CA PRO A 118 -20.50 11.40 24.15
C PRO A 118 -21.33 12.33 25.05
N GLY A 119 -21.56 13.58 24.62
CA GLY A 119 -22.71 14.35 25.12
C GLY A 119 -22.51 15.79 25.62
N ALA A 120 -21.37 16.47 25.43
CA ALA A 120 -21.26 17.88 25.86
C ALA A 120 -21.73 18.87 24.78
N SER A 121 -23.02 18.86 24.45
CA SER A 121 -23.66 19.95 23.70
C SER A 121 -24.22 21.00 24.66
N GLY A 122 -23.54 22.15 24.68
CA GLY A 122 -24.12 23.44 25.01
C GLY A 122 -24.13 23.83 26.48
N ARG A 123 -23.58 25.01 26.77
CA ARG A 123 -24.36 26.21 27.14
C ARG A 123 -23.38 27.32 27.54
N GLY A 124 -23.43 28.42 26.80
CA GLY A 124 -22.62 29.61 27.05
C GLY A 124 -23.05 30.35 28.31
N VAL A 125 -22.07 30.98 28.97
CA VAL A 125 -22.28 32.04 29.97
C VAL A 125 -21.18 33.07 29.78
N SER A 126 -21.58 34.32 29.49
CA SER A 126 -20.71 35.49 29.46
C SER A 126 -20.40 35.98 30.88
N PRO A 127 -19.20 36.52 31.17
CA PRO A 127 -18.78 36.85 32.53
C PRO A 127 -19.07 38.31 32.91
N GLY A 128 -19.36 38.54 34.19
CA GLY A 128 -19.40 39.87 34.79
C GLY A 128 -18.81 39.88 36.19
N GLY A 129 -18.04 40.93 36.49
CA GLY A 129 -17.95 41.50 37.85
C GLY A 129 -16.76 41.14 38.74
N ALA A 130 -15.64 41.83 38.53
CA ALA A 130 -14.92 42.65 39.51
C ALA A 130 -14.58 42.13 40.95
N SER A 131 -13.27 42.17 41.23
CA SER A 131 -12.63 42.86 42.38
C SER A 131 -12.44 42.15 43.75
N ARG A 132 -11.17 41.73 43.97
CA ARG A 132 -10.17 42.28 44.93
C ARG A 132 -10.29 42.00 46.47
N PRO A 133 -9.20 42.14 47.28
CA PRO A 133 -8.53 41.00 47.93
C PRO A 133 -8.14 41.20 49.44
N GLY A 134 -7.46 40.19 50.02
CA GLY A 134 -6.60 40.29 51.23
C GLY A 134 -6.92 39.22 52.28
N GLY A 135 -5.99 38.51 52.92
CA GLY A 135 -4.53 38.44 52.87
C GLY A 135 -4.00 37.40 53.89
N GLY A 136 -2.73 37.00 53.77
CA GLY A 136 -1.93 36.50 54.90
C GLY A 136 -1.37 35.06 54.85
N GLN A 137 -0.02 35.00 54.74
CA GLN A 137 0.96 34.04 55.31
C GLN A 137 1.51 32.88 54.47
N GLY A 138 2.80 33.03 54.10
CA GLY A 138 3.90 32.08 54.44
C GLY A 138 4.07 30.81 53.58
N PRO A 139 5.30 30.44 53.15
CA PRO A 139 5.51 29.48 52.08
C PRO A 139 5.53 28.02 52.57
N ILE A 140 4.70 27.17 51.95
CA ILE A 140 4.98 25.73 51.86
C ILE A 140 5.59 25.50 50.47
N VAL A 141 6.90 25.25 50.45
CA VAL A 141 7.66 24.95 49.24
C VAL A 141 7.50 23.46 48.95
N ALA A 142 6.74 23.12 47.89
CA ALA A 142 6.82 21.83 47.22
C ALA A 142 7.90 21.92 46.11
N PRO A 143 8.72 20.88 45.89
CA PRO A 143 9.77 20.89 44.87
C PRO A 143 9.15 20.79 43.48
N GLY A 144 9.41 21.78 42.62
CA GLY A 144 9.00 21.77 41.21
C GLY A 144 8.74 23.17 40.65
N GLY A 145 9.64 24.12 40.91
CA GLY A 145 9.48 25.51 40.50
C GLY A 145 9.44 25.74 38.99
N ALA A 146 8.55 26.67 38.62
CA ALA A 146 8.52 27.59 37.46
C ALA A 146 8.52 26.95 36.05
N THR A 147 7.62 27.37 35.15
CA THR A 147 7.64 28.72 34.56
C THR A 147 6.23 29.24 34.23
N VAL A 148 5.93 30.49 34.65
CA VAL A 148 5.83 31.74 33.86
C VAL A 148 4.64 31.75 32.88
N VAL A 149 3.72 32.67 33.15
CA VAL A 149 2.64 33.06 32.24
C VAL A 149 3.02 34.37 31.54
N THR A 150 2.57 34.51 30.28
CA THR A 150 2.40 35.70 29.40
C THR A 150 3.35 35.75 28.17
N PRO A 151 2.94 36.35 27.03
CA PRO A 151 1.61 36.72 26.53
C PRO A 151 1.28 36.20 25.09
N ASP A 152 -0.01 36.20 24.77
CA ASP A 152 -0.65 36.28 23.45
C ASP A 152 -0.14 35.41 22.28
N SER A 153 -1.00 34.46 21.88
CA SER A 153 -1.17 34.13 20.47
C SER A 153 -2.61 33.68 20.25
N ASP A 154 -3.37 34.54 19.60
CA ASP A 154 -4.65 34.21 18.99
C ASP A 154 -4.36 33.24 17.84
N VAL A 155 -4.49 31.94 18.08
CA VAL A 155 -4.36 30.92 17.03
C VAL A 155 -5.75 30.39 16.72
N SER A 156 -6.43 31.11 15.82
CA SER A 156 -7.52 30.57 15.03
C SER A 156 -6.93 29.54 14.05
N VAL A 157 -6.95 28.26 14.43
CA VAL A 157 -6.75 27.18 13.46
C VAL A 157 -8.09 26.86 12.81
N LYS A 158 -8.35 27.49 11.66
CA LYS A 158 -9.16 26.84 10.63
C LYS A 158 -8.27 25.79 9.99
N GLU A 159 -8.33 24.55 10.48
CA GLU A 159 -7.78 23.43 9.71
C GLU A 159 -8.82 23.07 8.65
N ASP A 160 -8.72 23.79 7.54
CA ASP A 160 -9.25 23.34 6.26
C ASP A 160 -8.78 21.90 6.09
N GLY A 161 -9.72 20.97 5.90
CA GLY A 161 -9.46 19.54 5.91
C GLY A 161 -8.29 19.21 4.99
N LYS A 162 -7.09 19.12 5.57
CA LYS A 162 -5.93 18.54 4.91
C LYS A 162 -6.27 17.07 4.83
N LYS A 163 -6.93 16.72 3.72
CA LYS A 163 -6.98 15.40 3.14
C LYS A 163 -5.65 14.76 3.50
N LEU A 164 -5.69 13.73 4.36
CA LEU A 164 -4.50 12.95 4.65
C LEU A 164 -3.93 12.57 3.29
N MET A 165 -2.80 13.17 2.93
CA MET A 165 -2.00 12.65 1.86
C MET A 165 -1.33 11.44 2.49
N VAL A 166 -2.02 10.30 2.40
CA VAL A 166 -1.39 9.02 2.55
C VAL A 166 -0.34 9.00 1.46
N VAL A 167 0.92 9.15 1.85
CA VAL A 167 2.06 8.80 1.01
C VAL A 167 2.39 7.37 1.38
N PRO A 168 1.86 6.36 0.67
CA PRO A 168 2.55 5.09 0.64
C PRO A 168 3.72 5.32 -0.36
N GLN A 169 4.93 4.80 -0.20
CA GLN A 169 5.24 3.38 -0.17
C GLN A 169 6.74 3.20 0.14
N GLY A 170 7.12 1.99 0.55
CA GLY A 170 8.52 1.57 0.63
C GLY A 170 9.27 1.83 -0.68
N ALA A 171 10.60 1.81 -0.62
CA ALA A 171 11.48 2.19 -1.72
C ALA A 171 10.99 1.66 -3.08
N ASN A 172 10.57 2.59 -3.96
CA ASN A 172 10.02 2.24 -5.26
C ASN A 172 11.16 2.04 -6.26
N LEU A 173 11.17 0.90 -6.98
CA LEU A 173 12.17 0.63 -8.02
C LEU A 173 12.23 1.74 -9.06
N GLY A 174 11.09 2.35 -9.39
CA GLY A 174 11.05 3.44 -10.36
C GLY A 174 11.89 4.64 -9.96
N GLU A 175 11.86 5.02 -8.68
CA GLU A 175 12.68 6.12 -8.15
C GLU A 175 14.16 5.77 -8.19
N LEU A 176 14.51 4.51 -7.88
CA LEU A 176 15.89 4.03 -7.97
C LEU A 176 16.39 4.11 -9.42
N VAL A 177 15.65 3.55 -10.37
CA VAL A 177 16.01 3.55 -11.79
C VAL A 177 16.15 4.97 -12.31
N GLN A 178 15.23 5.86 -11.95
CA GLN A 178 15.29 7.25 -12.37
C GLN A 178 16.50 7.98 -11.78
N SER A 179 16.83 7.72 -10.52
CA SER A 179 18.02 8.26 -9.85
C SER A 179 19.31 7.76 -10.51
N LEU A 180 19.39 6.48 -10.85
CA LEU A 180 20.56 5.90 -11.51
C LEU A 180 20.73 6.40 -12.94
N ASN A 181 19.63 6.53 -13.69
CA ASN A 181 19.66 7.09 -15.03
C ASN A 181 20.06 8.58 -15.00
N ALA A 182 19.62 9.34 -13.99
CA ALA A 182 20.04 10.73 -13.78
C ALA A 182 21.54 10.87 -13.44
N ILE A 183 22.15 9.84 -12.84
CA ILE A 183 23.60 9.77 -12.56
C ILE A 183 24.41 9.36 -13.81
N GLY A 184 23.73 8.98 -14.90
CA GLY A 184 24.38 8.58 -16.16
C GLY A 184 24.85 7.13 -16.18
N VAL A 185 24.26 6.27 -15.34
CA VAL A 185 24.53 4.83 -15.35
C VAL A 185 24.12 4.25 -16.71
N THR A 186 24.98 3.43 -17.32
CA THR A 186 24.69 2.84 -18.63
C THR A 186 23.59 1.77 -18.51
N PRO A 187 22.81 1.49 -19.58
CA PRO A 187 21.80 0.44 -19.56
C PRO A 187 22.36 -0.93 -19.14
N ARG A 188 23.60 -1.25 -19.53
CA ARG A 188 24.29 -2.49 -19.14
C ARG A 188 24.56 -2.56 -17.65
N ASP A 189 25.10 -1.48 -17.09
CA ASP A 189 25.40 -1.42 -15.66
C ASP A 189 24.10 -1.46 -14.85
N LEU A 190 23.05 -0.80 -15.33
CA LEU A 190 21.73 -0.84 -14.69
C LEU A 190 21.15 -2.25 -14.72
N ILE A 191 21.21 -2.96 -15.83
CA ILE A 191 20.80 -4.38 -15.90
C ILE A 191 21.59 -5.21 -14.89
N SER A 192 22.91 -5.02 -14.79
CA SER A 192 23.74 -5.77 -13.85
C SER A 192 23.38 -5.48 -12.39
N ILE A 193 23.09 -4.21 -12.06
CA ILE A 193 22.59 -3.81 -10.73
C ILE A 193 21.24 -4.48 -10.45
N LEU A 194 20.27 -4.42 -11.36
CA LEU A 194 18.95 -5.02 -11.19
C LEU A 194 19.03 -6.55 -11.05
N GLN A 195 19.88 -7.20 -11.84
CA GLN A 195 20.16 -8.65 -11.71
C GLN A 195 20.79 -8.98 -10.36
N THR A 196 21.70 -8.15 -9.87
CA THR A 196 22.34 -8.32 -8.55
C THR A 196 21.29 -8.20 -7.44
N ILE A 197 20.40 -7.20 -7.51
CA ILE A 197 19.31 -7.02 -6.54
C ILE A 197 18.32 -8.19 -6.59
N LYS A 198 17.97 -8.70 -7.77
CA LYS A 198 17.15 -9.92 -7.93
C LYS A 198 17.83 -11.14 -7.30
N SER A 199 19.12 -11.33 -7.56
CA SER A 199 19.90 -12.47 -7.04
C SER A 199 20.09 -12.40 -5.52
N ALA A 200 20.13 -11.19 -4.95
CA ALA A 200 20.15 -10.97 -3.50
C ALA A 200 18.78 -11.23 -2.83
N GLY A 201 17.72 -11.52 -3.60
CA GLY A 201 16.36 -11.72 -3.11
C GLY A 201 15.64 -10.43 -2.69
N ALA A 202 16.24 -9.26 -2.97
CA ALA A 202 15.69 -7.97 -2.59
C ALA A 202 14.66 -7.43 -3.61
N LEU A 203 14.73 -7.86 -4.88
CA LEU A 203 13.72 -7.51 -5.89
C LEU A 203 12.63 -8.58 -5.95
N GLN A 204 11.40 -8.19 -5.60
CA GLN A 204 10.22 -9.03 -5.72
C GLN A 204 9.59 -8.84 -7.10
N ALA A 205 10.30 -9.25 -8.15
CA ALA A 205 9.81 -9.22 -9.52
C ALA A 205 10.64 -10.14 -10.43
N ASP A 206 10.02 -10.56 -11.52
CA ASP A 206 10.74 -11.16 -12.64
C ASP A 206 11.39 -10.11 -13.52
N LEU A 207 12.69 -10.26 -13.75
CA LEU A 207 13.48 -9.43 -14.65
C LEU A 207 13.63 -10.14 -16.01
N GLU A 208 13.16 -9.50 -17.07
CA GLU A 208 13.25 -9.96 -18.46
C GLU A 208 14.02 -8.93 -19.29
N ILE A 209 14.91 -9.41 -20.17
CA ILE A 209 15.80 -8.56 -20.97
C ILE A 209 15.51 -8.81 -22.44
N ILE A 210 15.30 -7.73 -23.20
CA ILE A 210 14.87 -7.75 -24.62
C ILE A 210 15.71 -6.82 -25.51
#